data_AF-A0A0F5YEN0-F1
#
_entry.id   AF-A0A0F5YEN0-F1
#
_cell.length_a   1.000
_cell.length_b   1.000
_cell.length_c   1.000
_cell.angle_alpha   90.00
_cell.angle_beta   90.00
_cell.angle_gamma   90.00
#
_symmetry.space_group_name_H-M   'P 1'
#
loop_
_entity.id
_entity.type
_entity.pdbx_description
1 polymer ?
#
loop_
_entity_poly.entity_id
_entity_poly.type
_entity_poly.pdbx_seq_one_letter_code
_entity_poly.pdbx_strand_id
1 'polypeptide(L)' 'MTLVNKPARPAITTKDYELAAEFFNTCRRNGVQGSNTDFLICAVAHRRGYSIYTTDKDFENFRSYIPVVLY' A
#
# COMPACT_ATOMS: atom_id res chain seq x y z
N MET A 1 -6.17 29.26 -24.91
CA MET A 1 -5.43 29.05 -23.65
C MET A 1 -6.23 28.06 -22.82
N THR A 2 -6.13 26.77 -23.15
CA THR A 2 -6.94 25.74 -22.50
C THR A 2 -6.22 25.35 -21.21
N LEU A 3 -6.82 25.68 -20.06
CA LEU A 3 -6.39 25.15 -18.77
C LEU A 3 -6.61 23.64 -18.81
N VAL A 4 -5.55 22.88 -19.06
CA VAL A 4 -5.57 21.43 -18.89
C VAL A 4 -5.79 21.21 -17.38
N ASN A 5 -6.98 20.74 -17.01
CA ASN A 5 -7.26 20.33 -15.64
C ASN A 5 -6.29 19.20 -15.29
N LYS A 6 -5.21 19.53 -14.58
CA LYS A 6 -4.26 18.54 -14.10
C LYS A 6 -5.01 17.66 -13.09
N PRO A 7 -5.07 16.34 -13.26
CA PRO A 7 -5.74 15.50 -12.28
C PRO A 7 -5.10 15.75 -10.92
N ALA A 8 -5.92 16.08 -9.93
CA ALA A 8 -5.46 16.27 -8.57
C ALA A 8 -4.77 14.97 -8.13
N ARG A 9 -3.52 15.08 -7.65
CA ARG A 9 -2.84 13.92 -7.06
C ARG A 9 -3.71 13.42 -5.91
N PRO A 10 -4.19 12.17 -5.92
CA PRO A 10 -5.10 11.69 -4.90
C PRO A 10 -4.37 11.70 -3.55
N ALA A 11 -4.84 12.57 -2.65
CA ALA A 11 -4.25 12.73 -1.33
C ALA A 11 -4.25 11.41 -0.55
N ILE A 12 -3.21 11.20 0.24
CA ILE A 12 -3.18 10.14 1.25
C ILE A 12 -3.97 10.66 2.45
N THR A 13 -4.85 9.83 2.97
CA THR A 13 -5.80 10.15 4.03
C THR A 13 -5.44 9.42 5.33
N THR A 14 -5.96 9.86 6.47
CA THR A 14 -5.78 9.16 7.76
C THR A 14 -6.12 7.68 7.67
N LYS A 15 -7.18 7.33 6.93
CA LYS A 15 -7.60 5.94 6.68
C LYS A 15 -6.53 5.09 5.98
N ASP A 16 -5.64 5.69 5.19
CA ASP A 16 -4.51 4.97 4.56
C ASP A 16 -3.43 4.65 5.59
N TYR A 17 -3.17 5.57 6.52
CA TYR A 17 -2.22 5.37 7.61
C TYR A 17 -2.73 4.36 8.65
N GLU A 18 -4.02 4.43 9.00
CA GLU A 18 -4.66 3.46 9.91
C GLU A 18 -4.60 2.05 9.32
N LEU A 19 -4.98 1.90 8.05
CA LEU A 19 -4.90 0.61 7.36
C LEU A 19 -3.44 0.12 7.22
N ALA A 20 -2.48 1.02 6.99
CA ALA A 20 -1.06 0.66 6.97
C ALA A 20 -0.61 0.09 8.32
N ALA A 21 -1.06 0.68 9.43
CA ALA A 21 -0.77 0.16 10.77
C ALA A 21 -1.44 -1.21 11.01
N GLU A 22 -2.67 -1.42 10.53
CA GLU A 22 -3.34 -2.72 10.57
C GLU A 22 -2.58 -3.79 9.76
N PHE A 23 -2.11 -3.45 8.56
CA PHE A 23 -1.31 -4.34 7.72
C PHE A 23 0.03 -4.67 8.38
N PHE A 24 0.74 -3.67 8.90
CA PHE A 24 1.97 -3.86 9.66
C PHE A 24 1.75 -4.83 10.83
N ASN A 25 0.72 -4.60 11.65
CA ASN A 25 0.42 -5.45 12.80
C ASN A 25 0.03 -6.88 12.37
N THR A 26 -0.62 -7.04 11.23
CA THR A 26 -0.99 -8.35 10.69
C THR A 26 0.24 -9.13 10.22
N CYS A 27 1.12 -8.51 9.44
CA CYS A 27 2.39 -9.13 9.04
C CYS A 27 3.29 -9.42 10.25
N ARG A 28 3.44 -8.46 11.17
CA ARG A 28 4.30 -8.60 12.36
C ARG A 28 3.87 -9.75 13.26
N ARG A 29 2.56 -9.95 13.46
CA ARG A 29 2.02 -11.09 14.22
C ARG A 29 2.36 -12.45 13.58
N ASN A 30 2.65 -12.47 12.29
CA ASN A 30 3.06 -13.65 11.53
C ASN A 30 4.59 -13.70 11.30
N GLY A 31 5.37 -12.91 12.03
CA GLY A 31 6.84 -12.90 11.93
C GLY A 31 7.41 -12.16 10.72
N VAL A 32 6.57 -11.50 9.92
CA VAL A 32 6.99 -10.71 8.76
C VAL A 32 7.10 -9.24 9.15
N GLN A 33 8.27 -8.63 8.91
CA GLN A 33 8.53 -7.22 9.18
C GLN A 33 8.75 -6.47 7.87
N GLY A 34 8.55 -5.15 7.89
CA GLY A 34 8.71 -4.26 6.74
C GLY A 34 8.68 -2.81 7.19
N SER A 35 9.00 -1.87 6.29
CA SER A 35 8.99 -0.45 6.65
C SER A 35 7.57 0.11 6.69
N ASN A 36 7.36 1.18 7.45
CA ASN A 36 6.07 1.89 7.48
C ASN A 36 5.64 2.37 6.08
N THR A 37 6.60 2.74 5.24
CA THR A 37 6.34 3.18 3.86
C THR A 37 5.83 2.03 2.99
N ASP A 38 6.36 0.82 3.15
CA ASP A 38 5.89 -0.36 2.39
C ASP A 38 4.44 -0.69 2.73
N PHE A 39 4.10 -0.66 4.01
CA PHE A 39 2.72 -0.88 4.46
C PHE A 39 1.78 0.26 4.03
N LEU A 40 2.28 1.49 3.91
CA LEU A 40 1.50 2.59 3.33
C LEU A 40 1.24 2.40 1.83
N ILE A 41 2.24 1.94 1.07
CA ILE A 41 2.08 1.57 -0.34
C ILE A 41 1.01 0.47 -0.47
N CYS A 42 1.10 -0.56 0.38
CA CYS A 42 0.13 -1.65 0.44
C CYS A 42 -1.30 -1.16 0.72
N ALA A 43 -1.48 -0.32 1.75
CA ALA A 43 -2.78 0.22 2.13
C ALA A 43 -3.41 1.07 1.03
N VAL A 44 -2.61 1.96 0.42
CA VAL A 44 -3.06 2.82 -0.68
C VAL A 44 -3.43 2.00 -1.91
N ALA A 45 -2.61 1.01 -2.26
CA ALA A 45 -2.87 0.13 -3.41
C ALA A 45 -4.16 -0.67 -3.19
N HIS A 46 -4.32 -1.28 -2.01
CA HIS A 46 -5.52 -2.03 -1.65
C HIS A 46 -6.79 -1.17 -1.72
N ARG A 47 -6.79 0.00 -1.06
CA ARG A 47 -7.97 0.89 -1.01
C ARG A 47 -8.37 1.45 -2.38
N ARG A 48 -7.45 1.49 -3.34
CA ARG A 48 -7.68 2.02 -4.68
C ARG A 48 -7.81 0.92 -5.75
N GLY A 49 -7.67 -0.35 -5.38
CA GLY A 49 -7.72 -1.47 -6.32
C GLY A 49 -6.53 -1.49 -7.29
N TYR A 50 -5.37 -0.98 -6.88
CA TYR A 50 -4.16 -0.98 -7.70
C TYR A 50 -3.32 -2.23 -7.46
N SER A 51 -2.65 -2.68 -8.52
CA SER A 51 -1.53 -3.62 -8.41
C SER A 51 -0.23 -2.88 -8.07
N ILE A 52 0.61 -3.49 -7.24
CA ILE A 52 1.93 -2.98 -6.89
C ILE A 52 2.93 -3.59 -7.87
N TYR A 53 3.59 -2.75 -8.65
CA TYR A 53 4.74 -3.15 -9.46
C TYR A 53 6.01 -2.88 -8.67
N THR A 54 6.75 -3.94 -8.37
CA THR A 54 7.96 -3.86 -7.54
C THR A 54 8.93 -4.98 -7.88
N THR A 55 10.22 -4.74 -7.67
CA THR A 55 11.26 -5.77 -7.69
C THR A 55 11.64 -6.23 -6.28
N ASP A 56 11.05 -5.61 -5.26
CA ASP A 56 11.28 -5.93 -3.85
C ASP A 56 10.47 -7.17 -3.46
N LYS A 57 11.18 -8.21 -3.03
CA LYS A 57 10.60 -9.50 -2.65
C LYS A 57 9.83 -9.45 -1.34
N ASP A 58 10.00 -8.40 -0.54
CA ASP A 58 9.27 -8.27 0.72
C ASP A 58 7.76 -8.17 0.49
N PHE A 59 7.33 -7.58 -0.64
CA PHE A 59 5.92 -7.52 -1.01
C PHE A 59 5.30 -8.89 -1.31
N GLU A 60 6.10 -9.88 -1.74
CA GLU A 60 5.64 -11.27 -1.87
C GLU A 60 5.37 -11.88 -0.50
N ASN A 61 6.21 -11.59 0.49
CA ASN A 61 5.98 -12.02 1.88
C ASN A 61 4.74 -11.33 2.47
N PHE A 62 4.55 -10.03 2.21
CA PHE A 62 3.36 -9.30 2.68
C PHE A 62 2.07 -9.87 2.09
N ARG A 63 2.03 -10.16 0.77
CA ARG A 63 0.82 -10.66 0.08
C ARG A 63 0.25 -11.95 0.68
N SER A 64 1.08 -12.73 1.37
CA SER A 64 0.66 -13.96 2.05
C SER A 64 -0.26 -13.68 3.25
N TYR A 65 -0.28 -12.46 3.77
CA TYR A 65 -1.02 -12.08 4.98
C TYR A 65 -1.96 -10.88 4.80
N ILE A 66 -1.76 -10.05 3.76
CA ILE A 66 -2.57 -8.86 3.49
C ILE A 66 -3.07 -8.85 2.03
N PRO A 67 -4.25 -8.24 1.76
CA PRO A 67 -4.94 -8.33 0.47
C PRO A 67 -4.37 -7.38 -0.60
N VAL A 68 -3.09 -7.50 -0.91
CA VAL A 68 -2.42 -6.72 -1.96
C VAL A 68 -2.22 -7.56 -3.22
N VAL A 69 -2.27 -6.91 -4.38
CA VAL A 69 -2.07 -7.53 -5.69
C VAL A 69 -0.74 -7.06 -6.26
N LEU A 70 0.08 -7.98 -6.77
CA LEU A 70 1.34 -7.68 -7.45
C LEU A 70 1.17 -7.83 -8.97
N TYR A 71 1.91 -7.04 -9.77
CA TYR A 71 1.97 -7.14 -11.24
C TYR A 71 3.19 -7.94 -11.68
#